data_AF-A0A1F4W1N8-F1
#
_entry.id   AF-A0A1F4W1N8-F1
#
_cell.length_a   1.000
_cell.length_b   1.000
_cell.length_c   1.000
_cell.angle_alpha   90.00
_cell.angle_beta   90.00
_cell.angle_gamma   90.00
#
_symmetry.space_group_name_H-M   'P 1'
#
loop_
_entity.id
_entity.type
_entity.pdbx_description
1 polymer ?
#
loop_
_entity_poly.entity_id
_entity_poly.type
_entity_poly.pdbx_seq_one_letter_code
_entity_poly.pdbx_strand_id
1 'polypeptide(L)'
;MSWVILSGQVGTGKLLIKSLGERLNSGEYLLTAMDGETFGHHRPGLEQLLFEMYGERGIATVLISDLPEYFKKITAVDPQPSTWALMEKDLERKKPFSRWKDEDNEIHKLQWELTRLALEAIKKADSENPAFLEARLLLDRALHSDQYWWASAKPWWSVEMIERGAKELSGAVLKMPGISVETKEKAKELYKSIIFTAFDWQREGLVDELAKEEDEDVRQRTDIGLPKLPREEIEKMIKNLEREMETVAKNQEFERAAQLRNRIAELRRYAG
;
A
#
# COMPACT_ATOMS: atom_id res chain seq x y z
N MET A 1 -11.24 -2.98 -11.89
CA MET A 1 -10.64 -4.32 -12.12
C MET A 1 -9.53 -4.65 -11.14
N SER A 2 -8.62 -3.72 -10.77
CA SER A 2 -7.60 -4.00 -9.74
C SER A 2 -8.18 -4.61 -8.47
N TRP A 3 -9.23 -4.03 -7.89
CA TRP A 3 -9.91 -4.58 -6.72
C TRP A 3 -10.46 -6.00 -6.93
N VAL A 4 -10.98 -6.32 -8.12
CA VAL A 4 -11.56 -7.63 -8.44
C VAL A 4 -10.46 -8.70 -8.49
N ILE A 5 -9.31 -8.37 -9.06
CA ILE A 5 -8.12 -9.23 -9.05
C ILE A 5 -7.59 -9.36 -7.61
N LEU A 6 -7.43 -8.24 -6.90
CA LEU A 6 -6.94 -8.18 -5.53
C LEU A 6 -7.86 -8.86 -4.52
N SER A 7 -9.16 -8.93 -4.74
CA SER A 7 -10.08 -9.66 -3.86
C SER A 7 -10.14 -11.15 -4.18
N GLY A 8 -9.47 -11.60 -5.24
CA GLY A 8 -9.48 -12.99 -5.68
C GLY A 8 -10.78 -13.40 -6.37
N GLN A 9 -11.63 -12.44 -6.74
CA GLN A 9 -12.89 -12.70 -7.47
C GLN A 9 -12.64 -13.20 -8.90
N VAL A 10 -11.45 -12.95 -9.42
CA VAL A 10 -10.95 -13.49 -10.69
C VAL A 10 -9.67 -14.25 -10.38
N GLY A 11 -9.72 -15.58 -10.49
CA GLY A 11 -8.60 -16.47 -10.17
C GLY A 11 -7.81 -16.96 -11.39
N THR A 12 -8.34 -16.78 -12.60
CA THR A 12 -7.72 -17.24 -13.85
C THR A 12 -7.90 -16.25 -15.01
N GLY A 13 -7.05 -16.33 -16.03
CA GLY A 13 -7.14 -15.48 -17.23
C GLY A 13 -8.49 -15.62 -17.95
N LYS A 14 -9.06 -16.83 -17.97
CA LYS A 14 -10.40 -17.09 -18.53
C LYS A 14 -11.50 -16.33 -17.79
N LEU A 15 -11.45 -16.33 -16.46
CA LEU A 15 -12.40 -15.58 -15.64
C LEU A 15 -12.26 -14.07 -15.84
N LEU A 16 -11.03 -13.59 -16.08
CA LEU A 16 -10.81 -12.18 -16.41
C LEU A 16 -11.51 -11.82 -17.74
N ILE A 17 -11.27 -12.58 -18.80
CA ILE A 17 -11.92 -12.39 -20.11
C ILE A 17 -13.44 -12.42 -19.97
N LYS A 18 -13.97 -13.40 -19.25
CA LYS A 18 -15.40 -13.52 -18.97
C LYS A 18 -15.94 -12.30 -18.21
N SER A 19 -15.17 -11.76 -17.27
CA SER A 19 -15.57 -10.58 -16.49
C SER A 19 -15.59 -9.29 -17.31
N LEU A 20 -14.78 -9.20 -18.37
CA LEU A 20 -14.75 -8.06 -19.29
C LEU A 20 -15.93 -8.09 -20.27
N GLY A 21 -16.39 -9.26 -20.70
CA GLY A 21 -17.58 -9.41 -21.53
C GLY A 21 -17.52 -8.58 -22.81
N GLU A 22 -18.55 -7.78 -23.09
CA GLU A 22 -18.65 -6.94 -24.29
C GLU A 22 -17.58 -5.84 -24.37
N ARG A 23 -16.96 -5.46 -23.24
CA ARG A 23 -15.90 -4.45 -23.17
C ARG A 23 -14.65 -4.83 -23.96
N LEU A 24 -14.44 -6.13 -24.22
CA LEU A 24 -13.35 -6.59 -25.07
C LEU A 24 -13.46 -6.05 -26.51
N ASN A 25 -14.67 -5.68 -26.94
CA ASN A 25 -14.94 -5.21 -28.30
C ASN A 25 -15.27 -3.71 -28.37
N SER A 26 -15.24 -2.97 -27.26
CA SER A 26 -15.66 -1.56 -27.22
C SER A 26 -14.57 -0.56 -27.62
N GLY A 27 -13.37 -1.03 -27.99
CA GLY A 27 -12.26 -0.16 -28.39
C GLY A 27 -11.82 0.76 -27.25
N GLU A 28 -11.76 0.22 -26.03
CA GLU A 28 -11.32 0.90 -24.82
C GLU A 28 -10.03 0.27 -24.28
N TYR A 29 -9.44 0.91 -23.26
CA TYR A 29 -8.34 0.32 -22.50
C TYR A 29 -8.73 0.12 -21.05
N LEU A 30 -8.12 -0.88 -20.43
CA LEU A 30 -8.22 -1.13 -19.00
C LEU A 30 -6.88 -0.79 -18.33
N LEU A 31 -6.90 0.15 -17.38
CA LEU A 31 -5.76 0.41 -16.51
C LEU A 31 -5.92 -0.33 -15.19
N THR A 32 -4.95 -1.16 -14.86
CA THR A 32 -4.81 -1.79 -13.54
C THR A 32 -3.48 -1.41 -12.93
N ALA A 33 -3.51 -0.94 -11.68
CA ALA A 33 -2.34 -0.69 -10.84
C ALA A 33 -2.50 -1.47 -9.53
N MET A 34 -1.44 -2.17 -9.12
CA MET A 34 -1.38 -3.04 -7.94
C MET A 34 0.09 -3.13 -7.48
N ASP A 35 0.31 -3.32 -6.19
CA ASP A 35 1.66 -3.52 -5.64
C ASP A 35 2.25 -4.82 -6.16
N GLY A 36 3.52 -4.82 -6.57
CA GLY A 36 4.17 -6.00 -7.17
C GLY A 36 4.23 -7.18 -6.21
N GLU A 37 4.41 -6.89 -4.92
CA GLU A 37 4.43 -7.82 -3.80
C GLU A 37 3.10 -8.58 -3.64
N THR A 38 2.02 -8.08 -4.24
CA THR A 38 0.75 -8.80 -4.33
C THR A 38 0.92 -10.19 -4.97
N PHE A 39 1.75 -10.28 -6.02
CA PHE A 39 1.90 -11.48 -6.83
C PHE A 39 3.00 -12.37 -6.24
N GLY A 40 2.61 -13.43 -5.56
CA GLY A 40 3.53 -14.39 -4.97
C GLY A 40 3.92 -14.10 -3.53
N HIS A 41 4.27 -12.87 -3.17
CA HIS A 41 4.69 -12.57 -1.78
C HIS A 41 3.49 -12.50 -0.82
N HIS A 42 2.55 -11.58 -1.02
CA HIS A 42 1.36 -11.45 -0.18
C HIS A 42 0.28 -12.48 -0.50
N ARG A 43 0.16 -12.89 -1.79
CA ARG A 43 -0.80 -13.89 -2.23
C ARG A 43 -0.11 -14.97 -3.06
N PRO A 44 0.39 -16.03 -2.40
CA PRO A 44 0.98 -17.17 -3.08
C PRO A 44 0.04 -17.78 -4.13
N GLY A 45 0.56 -18.03 -5.34
CA GLY A 45 -0.14 -18.55 -6.50
C GLY A 45 -0.84 -17.52 -7.39
N LEU A 46 -0.96 -16.26 -6.95
CA LEU A 46 -1.59 -15.20 -7.76
C LEU A 46 -0.69 -14.75 -8.94
N GLU A 47 0.61 -14.98 -8.85
CA GLU A 47 1.57 -14.84 -9.95
C GLU A 47 1.19 -15.70 -11.16
N GLN A 48 0.51 -16.83 -10.95
CA GLN A 48 0.02 -17.66 -12.06
C GLN A 48 -1.09 -16.95 -12.84
N LEU A 49 -1.98 -16.23 -12.15
CA LEU A 49 -2.96 -15.38 -12.82
C LEU A 49 -2.26 -14.29 -13.64
N LEU A 50 -1.21 -13.67 -13.10
CA LEU A 50 -0.43 -12.68 -13.85
C LEU A 50 0.16 -13.27 -15.14
N PHE A 51 0.73 -14.47 -15.08
CA PHE A 51 1.24 -15.16 -16.27
C PHE A 51 0.13 -15.56 -17.25
N GLU A 52 -1.00 -16.05 -16.75
CA GLU A 52 -2.17 -16.34 -17.59
C GLU A 52 -2.70 -15.08 -18.28
N MET A 53 -2.72 -13.93 -17.60
CA MET A 53 -3.11 -12.64 -18.18
C MET A 53 -2.18 -12.21 -19.31
N TYR A 54 -0.85 -12.33 -19.13
CA TYR A 54 0.11 -12.01 -20.18
C TYR A 54 0.10 -13.00 -21.35
N GLY A 55 -0.31 -14.25 -21.10
CA GLY A 55 -0.46 -15.28 -22.13
C GLY A 55 -1.77 -15.21 -22.91
N GLU A 56 -2.74 -14.42 -22.45
CA GLU A 56 -4.08 -14.36 -23.03
C GLU A 56 -4.08 -13.51 -24.31
N ARG A 57 -4.41 -14.14 -25.44
CA ARG A 57 -4.37 -13.48 -26.75
C ARG A 57 -5.54 -12.51 -26.97
N GLY A 58 -6.60 -12.64 -26.16
CA GLY A 58 -7.77 -11.77 -26.23
C GLY A 58 -7.55 -10.36 -25.67
N ILE A 59 -6.42 -10.08 -25.01
CA ILE A 59 -6.10 -8.76 -24.44
C ILE A 59 -4.74 -8.31 -24.97
N ALA A 60 -4.72 -7.19 -25.69
CA ALA A 60 -3.47 -6.56 -26.08
C ALA A 60 -2.87 -5.83 -24.86
N THR A 61 -1.62 -6.16 -24.52
CA THR A 61 -0.84 -5.42 -23.53
C THR A 61 -0.02 -4.34 -24.23
N VAL A 62 -0.02 -3.13 -23.66
CA VAL A 62 0.70 -1.96 -24.18
C VAL A 62 1.34 -1.20 -23.03
N LEU A 63 2.36 -0.40 -23.30
CA LEU A 63 2.92 0.50 -22.29
C LEU A 63 2.01 1.72 -22.12
N ILE A 64 2.03 2.33 -20.93
CA ILE A 64 1.29 3.58 -20.67
C ILE A 64 1.74 4.68 -21.64
N SER A 65 3.03 4.70 -22.01
CA SER A 65 3.60 5.62 -23.00
C SER A 65 2.98 5.49 -24.39
N ASP A 66 2.39 4.33 -24.71
CA ASP A 66 1.85 4.06 -26.04
C ASP A 66 0.37 4.44 -26.12
N LEU A 67 -0.31 4.62 -24.98
CA LEU A 67 -1.74 4.98 -24.95
C LEU A 67 -2.08 6.24 -25.77
N PRO A 68 -1.27 7.33 -25.77
CA PRO A 68 -1.51 8.48 -26.63
C PRO A 68 -1.44 8.18 -28.12
N GLU A 69 -0.84 7.06 -28.55
CA GLU A 69 -0.81 6.63 -29.95
C GLU A 69 -2.14 6.04 -30.40
N TYR A 70 -2.79 5.27 -29.52
CA TYR A 70 -4.05 4.58 -29.79
C TYR A 70 -5.30 5.42 -29.44
N PHE A 71 -5.24 6.20 -28.36
CA PHE A 71 -6.37 6.93 -27.79
C PHE A 71 -6.13 8.45 -27.86
N LYS A 72 -6.51 9.05 -28.99
CA LYS A 72 -6.26 10.48 -29.27
C LYS A 72 -7.20 11.45 -28.54
N LYS A 73 -8.36 10.95 -28.08
CA LYS A 73 -9.34 11.79 -27.40
C LYS A 73 -8.88 12.06 -25.97
N ILE A 74 -8.57 13.32 -25.68
CA ILE A 74 -8.19 13.79 -24.35
C ILE A 74 -9.28 14.73 -23.85
N THR A 75 -9.68 14.54 -22.60
CA THR A 75 -10.61 15.43 -21.90
C THR A 75 -9.86 16.09 -20.76
N ALA A 76 -9.96 17.41 -20.66
CA ALA A 76 -9.47 18.12 -19.49
C ALA A 76 -10.32 17.72 -18.26
N VAL A 77 -9.66 17.28 -17.20
CA VAL A 77 -10.28 16.92 -15.93
C VAL A 77 -9.57 17.64 -14.81
N ASP A 78 -10.31 17.98 -13.76
CA ASP A 78 -9.76 18.53 -12.51
C ASP A 78 -9.84 17.45 -11.42
N PRO A 79 -8.71 16.79 -11.09
CA PRO A 79 -8.72 15.70 -10.13
C PRO A 79 -9.04 16.22 -8.73
N GLN A 80 -10.02 15.59 -8.09
CA GLN A 80 -10.33 15.90 -6.69
C GLN A 80 -9.28 15.28 -5.76
N PRO A 81 -8.98 15.92 -4.61
CA PRO A 81 -8.12 15.33 -3.58
C PRO A 81 -8.61 13.93 -3.21
N SER A 82 -7.80 12.92 -3.51
CA SER A 82 -8.17 11.53 -3.37
C SER A 82 -6.93 10.65 -3.25
N THR A 83 -7.13 9.44 -2.73
CA THR A 83 -6.12 8.37 -2.70
C THR A 83 -6.76 7.07 -3.17
N TRP A 84 -5.92 6.10 -3.53
CA TRP A 84 -6.41 4.76 -3.87
C TRP A 84 -7.04 4.04 -2.67
N ALA A 85 -6.74 4.49 -1.44
CA ALA A 85 -7.28 3.99 -0.18
C ALA A 85 -8.54 4.75 0.28
N LEU A 86 -9.00 5.74 -0.49
CA LEU A 86 -10.14 6.59 -0.14
C LEU A 86 -11.43 5.77 -0.01
N MET A 87 -12.11 5.91 1.12
CA MET A 87 -13.40 5.28 1.37
C MET A 87 -14.54 6.30 1.38
N GLU A 88 -15.78 5.83 1.28
CA GLU A 88 -16.97 6.69 1.29
C GLU A 88 -17.07 7.50 2.59
N LYS A 89 -16.76 6.88 3.74
CA LYS A 89 -16.66 7.57 5.02
C LYS A 89 -15.63 8.71 5.03
N ASP A 90 -14.52 8.57 4.30
CA ASP A 90 -13.50 9.61 4.20
C ASP A 90 -13.99 10.79 3.35
N LEU A 91 -14.83 10.54 2.34
CA LEU A 91 -15.50 11.58 1.56
C LEU A 91 -16.52 12.34 2.42
N GLU A 92 -17.34 11.63 3.18
CA GLU A 92 -18.31 12.22 4.12
C GLU A 92 -17.62 13.08 5.18
N ARG A 93 -16.53 12.57 5.76
CA ARG A 93 -15.70 13.27 6.75
C ARG A 93 -14.80 14.34 6.13
N LYS A 94 -14.72 14.45 4.79
CA LYS A 94 -13.84 15.35 4.03
C LYS A 94 -12.35 15.19 4.39
N LYS A 95 -11.91 13.94 4.62
CA LYS A 95 -10.54 13.58 5.00
C LYS A 95 -9.91 12.63 3.98
N PRO A 96 -9.62 13.08 2.75
CA PRO A 96 -9.20 12.20 1.67
C PRO A 96 -7.82 11.53 1.86
N PHE A 97 -7.05 12.02 2.84
CA PHE A 97 -5.73 11.53 3.19
C PHE A 97 -5.67 11.01 4.64
N SER A 98 -6.79 10.53 5.21
CA SER A 98 -6.91 10.14 6.63
C SER A 98 -5.84 9.15 7.11
N ARG A 99 -5.26 8.36 6.22
CA ARG A 99 -4.19 7.42 6.55
C ARG A 99 -2.76 7.97 6.43
N TRP A 100 -2.57 9.20 5.92
CA TRP A 100 -1.27 9.88 5.88
C TRP A 100 -1.25 11.23 6.58
N LYS A 101 -2.42 11.87 6.70
CA LYS A 101 -2.60 13.18 7.32
C LYS A 101 -4.03 13.28 7.84
N ASP A 102 -4.16 13.09 9.14
CA ASP A 102 -5.43 13.21 9.85
C ASP A 102 -5.26 14.21 10.99
N GLU A 103 -6.13 15.22 11.04
CA GLU A 103 -6.13 16.24 12.08
C GLU A 103 -6.66 15.73 13.42
N ASP A 104 -7.20 14.51 13.48
CA ASP A 104 -7.56 13.88 14.76
C ASP A 104 -6.46 12.95 15.27
N ASN A 105 -5.50 12.58 14.41
CA ASN A 105 -4.38 11.71 14.77
C ASN A 105 -3.22 12.56 15.34
N GLU A 106 -2.94 12.38 16.62
CA GLU A 106 -1.90 13.14 17.33
C GLU A 106 -0.49 12.85 16.80
N ILE A 107 -0.20 11.59 16.45
CA ILE A 107 1.08 11.19 15.87
C ILE A 107 1.29 11.86 14.52
N HIS A 108 0.26 11.90 13.67
CA HIS A 108 0.32 12.63 12.39
C HIS A 108 0.62 14.12 12.59
N LYS A 109 0.00 14.78 13.57
CA LYS A 109 0.28 16.20 13.85
C LYS A 109 1.77 16.41 14.15
N LEU A 110 2.32 15.59 15.05
CA LEU A 110 3.72 15.66 15.46
C LEU A 110 4.66 15.32 14.29
N GLN A 111 4.38 14.26 13.52
CA GLN A 111 5.15 13.87 12.34
C GLN A 111 5.16 14.99 11.28
N TRP A 112 4.01 15.60 10.98
CA TRP A 112 3.93 16.69 10.02
C TRP A 112 4.57 17.98 10.55
N GLU A 113 4.58 18.22 11.87
CA GLU A 113 5.36 19.31 12.45
C GLU A 113 6.86 19.10 12.26
N LEU A 114 7.37 17.89 12.56
CA LEU A 114 8.77 17.54 12.33
C LEU A 114 9.16 17.60 10.85
N THR A 115 8.27 17.14 9.97
CA THR A 115 8.43 17.21 8.52
C THR A 115 8.58 18.65 8.04
N ARG A 116 7.68 19.55 8.48
CA ARG A 116 7.77 20.97 8.13
C ARG A 116 9.03 21.61 8.70
N LEU A 117 9.41 21.28 9.93
CA LEU A 117 10.65 21.76 10.53
C LEU A 117 11.87 21.39 9.67
N ALA A 118 11.93 20.15 9.18
CA ALA A 118 13.00 19.69 8.31
C ALA A 118 13.02 20.36 6.93
N LEU A 119 11.85 20.53 6.31
CA LEU A 119 11.70 21.25 5.05
C LEU A 119 12.09 22.73 5.17
N GLU A 120 11.74 23.39 6.28
CA GLU A 120 12.15 24.77 6.52
C GLU A 120 13.64 24.89 6.89
N ALA A 121 14.19 23.91 7.59
CA ALA A 121 15.62 23.85 7.87
C ALA A 121 16.43 23.77 6.58
N ILE A 122 16.07 22.90 5.64
CA ILE A 122 16.85 22.78 4.39
C ILE A 122 16.75 24.02 3.50
N LYS A 123 15.59 24.69 3.47
CA LYS A 123 15.43 25.95 2.72
C LYS A 123 16.33 27.07 3.23
N LYS A 124 16.67 27.05 4.52
CA LYS A 124 17.51 28.07 5.17
C LYS A 124 19.00 27.69 5.20
N ALA A 125 19.32 26.43 4.92
CA ALA A 125 20.68 25.95 4.94
C ALA A 125 21.47 26.48 3.74
N ASP A 126 22.75 26.76 3.96
CA ASP A 126 23.67 27.19 2.90
C ASP A 126 23.95 26.03 1.95
N SER A 127 23.52 26.16 0.68
CA SER A 127 23.71 25.13 -0.36
C SER A 127 25.15 24.93 -0.77
N GLU A 128 26.02 25.94 -0.56
CA GLU A 128 27.44 25.86 -0.87
C GLU A 128 28.24 25.14 0.22
N ASN A 129 27.61 24.89 1.38
CA ASN A 129 28.24 24.13 2.44
C ASN A 129 28.43 22.67 2.01
N PRO A 130 29.64 22.08 2.12
CA PRO A 130 29.88 20.70 1.72
C PRO A 130 28.98 19.66 2.42
N ALA A 131 28.48 19.96 3.63
CA ALA A 131 27.56 19.10 4.37
C ALA A 131 26.10 19.18 3.88
N PHE A 132 25.76 20.16 3.04
CA PHE A 132 24.38 20.37 2.56
C PHE A 132 23.89 19.17 1.74
N LEU A 133 24.72 18.66 0.82
CA LEU A 133 24.32 17.54 -0.03
C LEU A 133 24.00 16.29 0.79
N GLU A 134 24.81 15.99 1.81
CA GLU A 134 24.54 14.87 2.71
C GLU A 134 23.21 15.08 3.47
N ALA A 135 22.99 16.27 4.04
CA ALA A 135 21.76 16.59 4.76
C ALA A 135 20.51 16.54 3.84
N ARG A 136 20.65 16.96 2.58
CA ARG A 136 19.60 16.85 1.56
C ARG A 136 19.23 15.42 1.26
N LEU A 137 20.22 14.56 0.99
CA LEU A 137 19.98 13.15 0.69
C LEU A 137 19.32 12.42 1.87
N LEU A 138 19.72 12.76 3.09
CA LEU A 138 19.08 12.22 4.29
C LEU A 138 17.62 12.68 4.41
N LEU A 139 17.33 13.95 4.14
CA LEU A 139 15.97 14.45 4.14
C LEU A 139 15.11 13.79 3.06
N ASP A 140 15.62 13.67 1.83
CA ASP A 140 14.89 13.03 0.72
C ASP A 140 14.49 11.58 1.08
N ARG A 141 15.39 10.84 1.74
CA ARG A 141 15.07 9.49 2.25
C ARG A 141 14.05 9.53 3.39
N ALA A 142 14.20 10.47 4.31
CA ALA A 142 13.35 10.60 5.50
C ALA A 142 11.90 11.01 5.19
N LEU A 143 11.61 11.51 3.98
CA LEU A 143 10.28 11.91 3.53
C LEU A 143 9.41 10.74 3.02
N HIS A 144 9.88 9.48 3.15
CA HIS A 144 9.10 8.31 2.73
C HIS A 144 7.74 8.25 3.45
N SER A 145 6.69 7.85 2.71
CA SER A 145 5.30 7.97 3.17
C SER A 145 4.88 6.90 4.18
N ASP A 146 5.62 5.79 4.28
CA ASP A 146 5.28 4.66 5.15
C ASP A 146 5.12 5.07 6.60
N GLN A 147 5.96 5.99 7.10
CA GLN A 147 5.91 6.42 8.50
C GLN A 147 4.56 7.01 8.89
N TYR A 148 3.89 7.72 7.96
CA TYR A 148 2.56 8.28 8.20
C TYR A 148 1.50 7.18 8.04
N TRP A 149 1.64 6.34 7.01
CA TRP A 149 0.73 5.23 6.79
C TRP A 149 0.61 4.30 8.00
N TRP A 150 1.75 3.87 8.54
CA TRP A 150 1.82 3.01 9.72
C TRP A 150 1.38 3.73 11.01
N ALA A 151 1.49 5.06 11.08
CA ALA A 151 0.98 5.85 12.20
C ALA A 151 -0.55 6.00 12.20
N SER A 152 -1.22 5.67 11.10
CA SER A 152 -2.68 5.78 11.02
C SER A 152 -3.43 4.72 11.83
N ALA A 153 -2.80 3.57 12.09
CA ALA A 153 -3.43 2.38 12.66
C ALA A 153 -4.67 1.90 11.88
N LYS A 154 -4.72 2.13 10.56
CA LYS A 154 -5.88 1.86 9.69
C LYS A 154 -5.57 0.94 8.50
N PRO A 155 -5.62 -0.40 8.69
CA PRO A 155 -5.66 -1.11 9.96
C PRO A 155 -4.26 -1.43 10.50
N TRP A 156 -3.23 -1.14 9.72
CA TRP A 156 -1.87 -1.57 9.98
C TRP A 156 -1.12 -0.59 10.89
N TRP A 157 -0.29 -1.14 11.79
CA TRP A 157 0.48 -0.40 12.77
C TRP A 157 1.89 -0.98 12.93
N SER A 158 2.90 -0.10 13.01
CA SER A 158 4.28 -0.47 13.33
C SER A 158 5.00 0.70 14.00
N VAL A 159 5.33 0.52 15.28
CA VAL A 159 6.12 1.50 16.03
C VAL A 159 7.52 1.64 15.43
N GLU A 160 8.08 0.56 14.89
CA GLU A 160 9.39 0.55 14.25
C GLU A 160 9.41 1.47 13.02
N MET A 161 8.37 1.43 12.18
CA MET A 161 8.27 2.31 11.02
C MET A 161 8.03 3.77 11.40
N ILE A 162 7.25 4.01 12.46
CA ILE A 162 7.02 5.35 13.01
C ILE A 162 8.33 5.91 13.59
N GLU A 163 9.06 5.10 14.36
CA GLU A 163 10.34 5.48 14.94
C GLU A 163 11.37 5.79 13.88
N ARG A 164 11.50 4.90 12.90
CA ARG A 164 12.44 5.06 11.80
C ARG A 164 12.21 6.38 11.06
N GLY A 165 10.97 6.67 10.67
CA GLY A 165 10.64 7.92 9.98
C GLY A 165 10.99 9.16 10.81
N ALA A 166 10.56 9.18 12.08
CA ALA A 166 10.84 10.28 12.99
C ALA A 166 12.35 10.44 13.26
N LYS A 167 13.09 9.34 13.39
CA LYS A 167 14.53 9.31 13.61
C LYS A 167 15.28 9.84 12.40
N GLU A 168 14.91 9.41 11.20
CA GLU A 168 15.52 9.86 9.95
C GLU A 168 15.27 11.35 9.73
N LEU A 169 14.05 11.84 9.95
CA LEU A 169 13.72 13.27 9.84
C LEU A 169 14.50 14.13 10.85
N SER A 170 14.49 13.73 12.13
CA SER A 170 15.24 14.42 13.18
C SER A 170 16.74 14.42 12.86
N GLY A 171 17.28 13.28 12.42
CA GLY A 171 18.67 13.14 11.98
C GLY A 171 19.05 14.07 10.83
N ALA A 172 18.17 14.24 9.84
CA ALA A 172 18.37 15.18 8.75
C ALA A 172 18.47 16.63 9.25
N VAL A 173 17.60 17.05 10.17
CA VAL A 173 17.67 18.38 10.80
C VAL A 173 18.97 18.59 11.56
N LEU A 174 19.42 17.59 12.33
CA LEU A 174 20.62 17.68 13.14
C LEU A 174 21.90 17.85 12.30
N LYS A 175 21.94 17.24 11.12
CA LYS A 175 23.04 17.32 10.16
C LYS A 175 22.99 18.55 9.25
N MET A 176 21.88 19.28 9.26
CA MET A 176 21.71 20.45 8.42
C MET A 176 22.72 21.57 8.80
N PRO A 177 23.50 22.09 7.84
CA PRO A 177 24.49 23.13 8.12
C PRO A 177 23.82 24.48 8.41
N GLY A 178 24.42 25.27 9.30
CA GLY A 178 23.95 26.63 9.62
C GLY A 178 22.65 26.71 10.43
N ILE A 179 22.08 25.57 10.85
CA ILE A 179 20.82 25.55 11.61
C ILE A 179 21.05 25.77 13.11
N SER A 180 20.16 26.58 13.69
CA SER A 180 20.20 26.96 15.11
C SER A 180 20.11 25.76 16.06
N VAL A 181 20.70 25.91 17.24
CA VAL A 181 20.60 24.91 18.31
C VAL A 181 19.13 24.69 18.72
N GLU A 182 18.33 25.76 18.77
CA GLU A 182 16.90 25.69 19.10
C GLU A 182 16.12 24.80 18.12
N THR A 183 16.36 24.94 16.82
CA THR A 183 15.74 24.07 15.80
C THR A 183 16.15 22.61 15.98
N LYS A 184 17.42 22.36 16.33
CA LYS A 184 17.94 21.02 16.58
C LYS A 184 17.31 20.39 17.82
N GLU A 185 17.15 21.15 18.91
CA GLU A 185 16.46 20.67 20.12
C GLU A 185 14.98 20.43 19.85
N LYS A 186 14.31 21.32 19.13
CA LYS A 186 12.91 21.11 18.72
C LYS A 186 12.73 19.81 17.92
N ALA A 187 13.65 19.50 17.00
CA ALA A 187 13.60 18.25 16.25
C ALA A 187 13.80 17.00 17.12
N LYS A 188 14.62 17.09 18.18
CA LYS A 188 14.80 16.00 19.15
C LYS A 188 13.56 15.80 20.02
N GLU A 189 12.96 16.90 20.48
CA GLU A 189 11.75 16.84 21.31
C GLU A 189 10.57 16.28 20.50
N LEU A 190 10.35 16.75 19.27
CA LEU A 190 9.32 16.19 18.40
C LEU A 190 9.52 14.70 18.15
N TYR A 191 10.77 14.26 17.90
CA TYR A 191 11.08 12.84 17.79
C TYR A 191 10.65 12.08 19.05
N LYS A 192 11.07 12.52 20.24
CA LYS A 192 10.70 11.86 21.51
C LYS A 192 9.18 11.82 21.70
N SER A 193 8.48 12.93 21.45
CA SER A 193 7.02 13.01 21.56
C SER A 193 6.34 12.01 20.64
N ILE A 194 6.76 11.90 19.37
CA ILE A 194 6.22 10.91 18.43
C ILE A 194 6.34 9.49 19.00
N ILE A 195 7.52 9.15 19.52
CA ILE A 195 7.78 7.79 20.06
C ILE A 195 6.95 7.53 21.32
N PHE A 196 6.90 8.48 22.25
CA PHE A 196 6.14 8.33 23.47
C PHE A 196 4.65 8.20 23.19
N THR A 197 4.08 9.08 22.36
CA THR A 197 2.68 8.97 21.94
C THR A 197 2.39 7.64 21.26
N ALA A 198 3.27 7.14 20.39
CA ALA A 198 3.10 5.84 19.75
C ALA A 198 3.08 4.68 20.76
N PHE A 199 3.98 4.69 21.74
CA PHE A 199 3.97 3.69 22.81
C PHE A 199 2.74 3.79 23.71
N ASP A 200 2.27 5.00 24.00
CA ASP A 200 1.08 5.21 24.82
C ASP A 200 -0.17 4.69 24.09
N TRP A 201 -0.33 5.01 22.80
CA TRP A 201 -1.38 4.46 21.95
C TRP A 201 -1.40 2.92 21.95
N GLN A 202 -0.22 2.29 21.88
CA GLN A 202 -0.13 0.84 21.88
C GLN A 202 -0.41 0.22 23.26
N ARG A 203 -0.02 0.88 24.35
CA ARG A 203 -0.27 0.40 25.72
C ARG A 203 -1.71 0.57 26.17
N GLU A 204 -2.36 1.62 25.71
CA GLU A 204 -3.74 1.96 26.06
C GLU A 204 -4.76 1.18 25.21
N GLY A 205 -4.32 0.49 24.15
CA GLY A 205 -5.17 -0.32 23.28
C GLY A 205 -5.85 0.46 22.16
N LEU A 206 -5.57 1.77 22.01
CA LEU A 206 -6.14 2.61 20.97
C LEU A 206 -5.82 2.10 19.56
N VAL A 207 -4.62 1.53 19.36
CA VAL A 207 -4.23 0.90 18.09
C VAL A 207 -5.19 -0.23 17.70
N ASP A 208 -5.55 -1.09 18.66
CA ASP A 208 -6.43 -2.24 18.41
C ASP A 208 -7.87 -1.77 18.12
N GLU A 209 -8.31 -0.69 18.75
CA GLU A 209 -9.63 -0.09 18.50
C GLU A 209 -9.72 0.47 17.08
N LEU A 210 -8.75 1.29 16.67
CA LEU A 210 -8.68 1.89 15.34
C LEU A 210 -8.55 0.83 14.24
N ALA A 211 -7.73 -0.20 14.47
CA ALA A 211 -7.53 -1.28 13.51
C ALA A 211 -8.81 -2.10 13.30
N LYS A 212 -9.56 -2.39 14.37
CA LYS A 212 -10.84 -3.11 14.29
C LYS A 212 -11.91 -2.32 13.54
N GLU A 213 -12.07 -1.02 13.84
CA GLU A 213 -13.02 -0.15 13.12
C GLU A 213 -12.75 -0.18 11.61
N GLU A 214 -11.48 -0.08 11.21
CA GLU A 214 -11.11 -0.10 9.79
C GLU A 214 -11.31 -1.48 9.14
N ASP A 215 -10.95 -2.56 9.83
CA ASP A 215 -11.11 -3.94 9.33
C ASP A 215 -12.59 -4.30 9.13
N GLU A 216 -13.47 -3.87 10.04
CA GLU A 216 -14.91 -4.09 9.93
C GLU A 216 -15.49 -3.39 8.69
N ASP A 217 -15.09 -2.16 8.44
CA ASP A 217 -15.51 -1.39 7.25
C ASP A 217 -15.04 -2.05 5.94
N VAL A 218 -13.79 -2.55 5.91
CA VAL A 218 -13.27 -3.28 4.75
C VAL A 218 -14.02 -4.58 4.54
N ARG A 219 -14.31 -5.35 5.60
CA ARG A 219 -15.02 -6.63 5.53
C ARG A 219 -16.45 -6.49 5.05
N GLN A 220 -17.18 -5.50 5.54
CA GLN A 220 -18.54 -5.21 5.06
C GLN A 220 -18.56 -5.04 3.52
N ARG A 221 -17.51 -4.46 2.94
CA ARG A 221 -17.39 -4.27 1.49
C ARG A 221 -16.95 -5.53 0.73
N THR A 222 -16.13 -6.40 1.33
CA THR A 222 -15.70 -7.66 0.70
C THR A 222 -16.81 -8.70 0.64
N ASP A 223 -17.64 -8.80 1.69
CA ASP A 223 -18.67 -9.84 1.82
C ASP A 223 -19.87 -9.61 0.90
N ILE A 224 -20.17 -8.34 0.56
CA ILE A 224 -21.27 -7.97 -0.33
C ILE A 224 -20.97 -8.27 -1.81
N GLY A 225 -19.70 -8.52 -2.18
CA GLY A 225 -19.26 -8.48 -3.57
C GLY A 225 -18.57 -9.72 -4.15
N LEU A 226 -18.29 -10.78 -3.38
CA LEU A 226 -17.61 -11.97 -3.90
C LEU A 226 -18.55 -12.80 -4.81
N PRO A 227 -18.32 -12.87 -6.13
CA PRO A 227 -18.98 -13.88 -6.94
C PRO A 227 -18.46 -15.24 -6.49
N LYS A 228 -19.35 -16.22 -6.29
CA LYS A 228 -18.95 -17.62 -6.07
C LYS A 228 -18.13 -18.07 -7.29
N LEU A 229 -16.81 -18.23 -7.11
CA LEU A 229 -15.95 -18.79 -8.15
C LEU A 229 -16.48 -20.17 -8.54
N PRO A 230 -16.48 -20.53 -9.84
CA PRO A 230 -16.88 -21.87 -10.26
C PRO A 230 -15.99 -22.92 -9.58
N ARG A 231 -16.59 -24.01 -9.12
CA ARG A 231 -15.88 -25.07 -8.40
C ARG A 231 -14.69 -25.64 -9.17
N GLU A 232 -14.85 -25.82 -10.49
CA GLU A 232 -13.78 -26.31 -11.37
C GLU A 232 -12.54 -25.39 -11.39
N GLU A 233 -12.76 -24.06 -11.34
CA GLU A 233 -11.67 -23.08 -11.31
C GLU A 233 -10.96 -23.09 -9.95
N ILE A 234 -11.71 -23.21 -8.85
CA ILE A 234 -11.14 -23.37 -7.50
C ILE A 234 -10.29 -24.64 -7.43
N GLU A 235 -10.80 -25.76 -7.94
CA GLU A 235 -10.07 -27.03 -7.98
C GLU A 235 -8.79 -26.94 -8.81
N LYS A 236 -8.81 -26.22 -9.95
CA LYS A 236 -7.61 -25.93 -10.74
C LYS A 236 -6.58 -25.12 -9.96
N MET A 237 -7.00 -24.07 -9.26
CA MET A 237 -6.12 -23.24 -8.43
C MET A 237 -5.49 -24.07 -7.30
N ILE A 238 -6.28 -24.88 -6.60
CA ILE A 238 -5.80 -25.78 -5.53
C ILE A 238 -4.74 -26.74 -6.08
N LYS A 239 -4.99 -27.39 -7.22
CA LYS A 239 -4.05 -28.34 -7.82
C LYS A 239 -2.70 -27.70 -8.16
N ASN A 240 -2.72 -26.46 -8.66
CA ASN A 240 -1.49 -25.72 -8.95
C ASN A 240 -0.71 -25.40 -7.67
N LEU A 241 -1.40 -24.94 -6.62
CA LEU A 241 -0.79 -24.65 -5.32
C LEU A 241 -0.25 -25.93 -4.64
N GLU A 242 -0.93 -27.07 -4.76
CA GLU A 242 -0.46 -28.35 -4.24
C GLU A 242 0.85 -28.77 -4.89
N ARG A 243 0.96 -28.64 -6.22
CA ARG A 243 2.20 -28.93 -6.96
C ARG A 243 3.35 -27.99 -6.57
N GLU A 244 3.06 -26.71 -6.39
CA GLU A 244 4.05 -25.73 -5.93
C GLU A 244 4.50 -26.05 -4.51
N MET A 245 3.56 -26.35 -3.60
CA MET A 245 3.82 -26.72 -2.21
C MET A 245 4.74 -27.94 -2.11
N GLU A 246 4.50 -28.98 -2.92
CA GLU A 246 5.39 -30.15 -2.99
C GLU A 246 6.80 -29.79 -3.45
N THR A 247 6.91 -28.86 -4.41
CA THR A 247 8.21 -28.44 -4.97
C THR A 247 9.01 -27.67 -3.93
N VAL A 248 8.41 -26.67 -3.29
CA VAL A 248 9.08 -25.84 -2.27
C VAL A 248 9.39 -26.65 -1.01
N ALA A 249 8.53 -27.61 -0.63
CA ALA A 249 8.80 -28.53 0.47
C ALA A 249 10.02 -29.43 0.21
N LYS A 250 10.18 -29.94 -1.04
CA LYS A 250 11.37 -30.70 -1.44
C LYS A 250 12.65 -29.86 -1.37
N ASN A 251 12.53 -28.56 -1.64
CA ASN A 251 13.63 -27.59 -1.52
C ASN A 251 13.89 -27.12 -0.07
N GLN A 252 13.16 -27.67 0.92
CA GLN A 252 13.24 -27.27 2.34
C GLN A 252 12.79 -25.82 2.62
N GLU A 253 12.01 -25.22 1.73
CA GLU A 253 11.38 -23.91 1.92
C GLU A 253 10.09 -24.04 2.72
N PHE A 254 10.20 -24.49 3.98
CA PHE A 254 9.05 -24.92 4.79
C PHE A 254 8.06 -23.81 5.10
N GLU A 255 8.52 -22.57 5.31
CA GLU A 255 7.64 -21.42 5.52
C GLU A 255 6.79 -21.13 4.28
N ARG A 256 7.39 -21.22 3.10
CA ARG A 256 6.66 -21.07 1.83
C ARG A 256 5.63 -22.19 1.65
N ALA A 257 6.00 -23.43 1.98
CA ALA A 257 5.07 -24.54 1.97
C ALA A 257 3.87 -24.33 2.93
N ALA A 258 4.12 -23.78 4.12
CA ALA A 258 3.08 -23.46 5.10
C ALA A 258 2.13 -22.37 4.60
N GLN A 259 2.65 -21.32 3.94
CA GLN A 259 1.83 -20.27 3.30
C GLN A 259 0.92 -20.86 2.21
N LEU A 260 1.46 -21.69 1.33
CA LEU A 260 0.70 -22.36 0.27
C LEU A 260 -0.39 -23.27 0.85
N ARG A 261 -0.07 -24.05 1.88
CA ARG A 261 -1.04 -24.89 2.62
C ARG A 261 -2.21 -24.06 3.18
N ASN A 262 -1.91 -22.93 3.81
CA ASN A 262 -2.94 -22.06 4.39
C ASN A 262 -3.84 -21.47 3.29
N ARG A 263 -3.26 -21.07 2.15
CA ARG A 263 -4.03 -20.59 0.99
C ARG A 263 -4.92 -21.68 0.39
N ILE A 264 -4.44 -22.92 0.29
CA ILE A 264 -5.26 -24.07 -0.14
C ILE A 264 -6.46 -24.27 0.81
N ALA A 265 -6.23 -24.19 2.12
CA ALA A 265 -7.30 -24.33 3.11
C ALA A 265 -8.36 -23.23 2.98
N GLU A 266 -7.95 -22.00 2.68
CA GLU A 266 -8.86 -20.88 2.39
C GLU A 266 -9.69 -21.15 1.13
N LEU A 267 -9.06 -21.54 0.02
CA LEU A 267 -9.76 -21.87 -1.23
C LEU A 267 -10.78 -23.01 -1.07
N ARG A 268 -10.46 -24.03 -0.26
CA ARG A 268 -11.39 -25.12 0.06
C ARG A 268 -12.64 -24.65 0.79
N ARG A 269 -12.58 -23.57 1.59
CA ARG A 269 -13.76 -22.99 2.24
C ARG A 269 -14.70 -22.32 1.24
N TYR A 270 -14.18 -21.77 0.15
CA TYR A 270 -14.99 -21.18 -0.92
C TYR A 270 -15.64 -22.23 -1.85
N ALA A 271 -15.14 -23.47 -1.85
CA ALA A 271 -15.68 -24.57 -2.66
C ALA A 271 -16.84 -25.35 -1.99
N GLY A 272 -17.08 -25.13 -0.68
CA GLY A 272 -18.17 -25.73 0.09
C GLY A 272 -19.44 -24.89 0.03
#